data_AF-A0A955YSA3-F1
#
_entry.id   AF-A0A955YSA3-F1
#
_cell.length_a   1.000
_cell.length_b   1.000
_cell.length_c   1.000
_cell.angle_alpha   90.00
_cell.angle_beta   90.00
_cell.angle_gamma   90.00
#
_symmetry.space_group_name_H-M   'P 1'
#
loop_
_entity.id
_entity.type
_entity.pdbx_description
1 polymer ?
#
loop_
_entity_poly.entity_id
_entity_poly.type
_entity_poly.pdbx_seq_one_letter_code
_entity_poly.pdbx_strand_id
1 'polypeptide(L)' 'MRVQPGVIIPVTELRESYARSSGPGGQNVNKVETKVELRWNPGESQALRERDR' A
#
# COMPACT_ATOMS: atom_id res chain seq x y z
N MET A 1 6.54 -3.21 7.49
CA MET A 1 6.75 -1.73 7.55
C MET A 1 6.84 -1.30 9.01
N ARG A 2 7.85 -0.52 9.40
CA ARG A 2 7.95 0.00 10.78
C ARG A 2 7.27 1.37 10.86
N VAL A 3 6.32 1.51 11.78
CA VAL A 3 5.54 2.77 11.95
C VAL A 3 5.92 3.51 13.23
N GLN A 4 6.36 2.80 14.27
CA GLN A 4 6.89 3.38 15.50
C GLN A 4 7.93 2.44 16.14
N PRO A 5 8.70 2.87 17.15
CA PRO A 5 9.58 1.98 17.89
C PRO A 5 8.85 0.79 18.49
N GLY A 6 9.23 -0.42 18.07
CA GLY A 6 8.64 -1.67 18.55
C GLY A 6 7.34 -2.11 17.85
N VAL A 7 6.82 -1.34 16.88
CA VAL A 7 5.65 -1.74 16.07
C VAL A 7 6.07 -1.95 14.62
N ILE A 8 5.89 -3.19 14.17
CA ILE A 8 6.18 -3.62 12.81
C ILE A 8 4.89 -4.16 12.22
N ILE A 9 4.37 -3.48 11.19
CA ILE A 9 3.23 -3.94 10.41
C ILE A 9 3.71 -5.05 9.45
N PRO A 10 3.18 -6.27 9.56
CA PRO A 10 3.47 -7.35 8.62
C PRO A 10 3.06 -6.96 7.20
N VAL A 11 3.86 -7.36 6.20
CA VAL A 11 3.54 -7.09 4.78
C VAL A 11 2.23 -7.76 4.37
N THR A 12 1.86 -8.85 5.02
CA THR A 12 0.58 -9.55 4.82
C THR A 12 -0.65 -8.72 5.18
N GLU A 13 -0.51 -7.66 5.98
CA GLU A 13 -1.59 -6.71 6.27
C GLU A 13 -1.70 -5.58 5.25
N LEU A 14 -0.68 -5.42 4.39
CA LEU A 14 -0.66 -4.42 3.35
C LEU A 14 -1.32 -5.00 2.10
N ARG A 15 -2.35 -4.33 1.60
CA ARG A 15 -2.96 -4.65 0.30
C ARG A 15 -2.36 -3.76 -0.76
N GLU A 16 -1.67 -4.36 -1.71
CA GLU A 16 -1.10 -3.68 -2.87
C GLU A 16 -2.06 -3.78 -4.06
N SER A 17 -2.25 -2.69 -4.78
CA SER A 17 -3.04 -2.64 -6.00
C SER A 17 -2.29 -1.87 -7.08
N TYR A 18 -2.12 -2.50 -8.24
CA TYR A 18 -1.43 -1.94 -9.38
C TYR A 18 -2.46 -1.35 -10.33
N ALA A 19 -2.47 -0.03 -10.48
CA ALA A 19 -3.42 0.66 -11.35
C ALA A 19 -2.77 0.95 -12.70
N ARG A 20 -3.44 0.54 -13.80
CA ARG A 20 -3.06 0.98 -15.14
C ARG A 20 -3.49 2.43 -15.31
N SER A 21 -2.56 3.31 -15.66
CA SER A 21 -2.89 4.63 -16.19
C SER A 21 -3.60 4.43 -17.54
N SER A 22 -4.93 4.38 -17.54
CA SER A 22 -5.73 4.42 -18.77
C SER A 22 -6.21 5.84 -19.00
N GLY A 23 -5.30 6.71 -19.44
CA GLY A 23 -5.67 7.97 -20.08
C GLY A 23 -6.03 7.71 -21.56
N PRO A 24 -7.15 8.25 -22.09
CA PRO A 24 -7.44 8.15 -23.51
C PRO A 24 -6.57 9.16 -24.28
N GLY A 25 -5.50 8.69 -24.91
CA GLY A 25 -4.65 9.54 -25.74
C GLY A 25 -3.30 8.89 -26.02
N GLY A 26 -3.11 8.45 -27.25
CA GLY A 26 -1.84 7.88 -27.70
C GLY A 26 -0.71 8.89 -27.60
N GLN A 27 0.40 8.49 -26.98
CA GLN A 27 1.75 8.78 -27.42
C GLN A 27 2.73 7.92 -26.60
N ASN A 28 3.75 7.40 -27.28
CA ASN A 28 4.75 6.46 -26.82
C ASN A 28 5.30 6.71 -25.41
N VAL A 29 4.88 5.94 -24.41
CA VAL A 29 5.60 5.83 -23.14
C VAL A 29 5.72 4.35 -22.79
N ASN A 30 6.96 3.86 -22.76
CA ASN A 30 7.29 2.50 -22.42
C ASN A 30 6.62 2.09 -21.10
N LYS A 31 5.84 1.01 -21.22
CA LYS A 31 4.95 0.43 -20.21
C LYS A 31 5.75 -0.05 -19.00
N VAL A 32 6.02 0.84 -18.06
CA VAL A 32 6.41 0.48 -16.69
C VAL A 32 5.24 0.83 -15.78
N GLU A 33 4.78 -0.14 -15.00
CA GLU A 33 3.61 -0.04 -14.13
C GLU A 33 3.92 0.90 -12.95
N THR A 34 3.89 2.22 -13.18
CA THR A 34 4.42 3.22 -12.21
C THR A 34 3.51 3.55 -11.04
N LYS A 35 2.23 3.13 -11.06
CA LYS A 35 1.28 3.44 -9.98
C LYS A 35 0.97 2.21 -9.14
N VAL A 36 1.54 2.19 -7.94
CA VAL A 36 1.25 1.21 -6.88
C VAL A 36 0.48 1.94 -5.77
N GLU A 37 -0.69 1.43 -5.43
CA GLU A 37 -1.49 1.89 -4.30
C GLU A 37 -1.38 0.86 -3.17
N LEU A 38 -0.93 1.29 -1.99
CA LEU A 38 -0.89 0.46 -0.79
C LEU A 38 -1.99 0.90 0.16
N ARG A 39 -2.81 -0.06 0.60
CA ARG A 39 -3.88 0.13 1.57
C ARG A 39 -3.63 -0.74 2.80
N TRP A 40 -3.78 -0.16 3.98
CA TRP A 40 -3.64 -0.83 5.26
C TRP A 40 -4.78 -0.39 6.20
N ASN A 41 -5.30 -1.31 7.01
CA ASN A 41 -6.38 -1.05 7.95
C ASN A 41 -5.86 -1.18 9.40
N PRO A 42 -5.63 -0.08 10.13
CA PRO A 42 -5.11 -0.13 11.49
C PRO A 42 -6.06 -0.85 12.46
N GLY A 43 -7.38 -0.72 12.28
CA GLY A 43 -8.37 -1.32 13.20
C GLY A 43 -8.36 -2.86 13.22
N GLU A 44 -7.90 -3.49 12.13
CA GLU A 44 -7.74 -4.95 12.01
C GLU A 44 -6.29 -5.41 12.19
N SER A 45 -5.37 -4.48 12.41
CA SER A 45 -3.95 -4.80 12.55
C SER A 45 -3.69 -5.56 13.85
N GLN A 46 -3.01 -6.71 13.73
CA GLN A 46 -2.58 -7.49 14.89
C GLN A 46 -1.30 -6.93 15.50
N ALA A 47 -0.57 -6.10 14.75
CA ALA A 47 0.63 -5.43 15.21
C ALA A 47 0.35 -4.22 16.12
N LEU A 48 -0.87 -3.67 16.08
CA LEU A 48 -1.28 -2.55 16.92
C LEU A 48 -1.93 -3.04 18.21
N ARG A 49 -1.51 -2.45 19.33
CA ARG A 49 -2.19 -2.63 20.62
C ARG A 49 -3.43 -1.74 20.65
N GLU A 50 -4.35 -1.95 21.58
CA GLU A 50 -5.57 -1.13 21.71
C GLU A 50 -5.27 0.37 21.88
N ARG A 51 -4.12 0.72 22.47
CA ARG A 51 -3.64 2.11 22.60
C ARG A 51 -3.13 2.73 21.28
N ASP A 52 -2.83 1.90 20.29
CA ASP A 52 -2.22 2.30 19.00
C ASP A 52 -3.23 2.18 17.83
N ARG A 53 -4.44 1.64 18.09
CA ARG A 53 -5.52 1.49 17.11
C ARG A 53 -6.22 2.81 16.80
#